data_AF-A0A543PZ28-F1
#
_entry.id   AF-A0A543PZ28-F1
#
_cell.length_a   1.000
_cell.length_b   1.000
_cell.length_c   1.000
_cell.angle_alpha   90.00
_cell.angle_beta   90.00
_cell.angle_gamma   90.00
#
_symmetry.space_group_name_H-M   'P 1'
#
loop_
_entity.id
_entity.type
_entity.pdbx_description
1 polymer ?
#
loop_
_entity_poly.entity_id
_entity_poly.type
_entity_poly.pdbx_seq_one_letter_code
_entity_poly.pdbx_strand_id
1 'polypeptide(L)' 'MEACGSAHYWGRELRKLGHEVRLIAAQFARPFVKTNKTDAAAIWETVQRPDMRFVAVKSE' A
#
# COMPACT_ATOMS: atom_id res chain seq x y z
N MET A 1 -5.57 9.07 -6.75
CA MET A 1 -5.68 7.65 -6.35
C MET A 1 -5.34 7.59 -4.88
N GLU A 2 -6.32 7.32 -4.03
CA GLU A 2 -6.18 7.50 -2.58
C GLU A 2 -5.84 6.18 -1.89
N ALA A 3 -4.76 6.19 -1.10
CA ALA A 3 -4.53 5.15 -0.10
C ALA A 3 -5.37 5.48 1.15
N CYS A 4 -5.65 4.48 1.98
CA CYS A 4 -6.35 4.70 3.25
C CYS A 4 -5.64 5.80 4.07
N GLY A 5 -6.39 6.71 4.70
CA GLY A 5 -5.81 7.86 5.41
C GLY A 5 -4.76 7.48 6.46
N SER A 6 -4.93 6.34 7.13
CA SER A 6 -3.96 5.77 8.07
C SER A 6 -2.68 5.25 7.40
N ALA A 7 -2.73 4.84 6.14
CA ALA A 7 -1.55 4.38 5.39
C ALA A 7 -0.59 5.54 5.10
N HIS A 8 -1.10 6.76 4.88
CA HIS A 8 -0.27 7.95 4.73
C HIS A 8 0.43 8.34 6.03
N TYR A 9 -0.26 8.21 7.17
CA TYR A 9 0.34 8.43 8.49
C TYR A 9 1.52 7.47 8.73
N TRP A 10 1.29 6.17 8.59
CA TRP A 10 2.35 5.16 8.76
C TRP A 10 3.46 5.32 7.72
N GLY A 11 3.11 5.72 6.50
CA GLY A 11 4.11 5.94 5.46
C GLY A 11 5.04 7.11 5.75
N ARG A 12 4.59 8.15 6.46
CA ARG A 12 5.49 9.21 6.92
C ARG A 12 6.39 8.72 8.04
N GLU A 13 5.86 7.96 9.00
CA GLU A 13 6.62 7.52 10.17
C GLU A 13 7.68 6.49 9.83
N LEU A 14 7.36 5.55 8.96
CA LEU A 14 8.36 4.63 8.40
C LEU A 14 9.40 5.36 7.56
N ARG A 15 9.03 6.44 6.85
CA ARG A 15 9.97 7.25 6.09
C ARG A 15 10.91 8.07 6.98
N LYS A 16 10.44 8.53 8.15
CA LYS A 16 11.29 9.16 9.18
C LYS A 16 12.32 8.19 9.75
N LEU A 17 11.99 6.90 9.80
CA LEU A 17 12.91 5.83 10.20
C LEU A 17 13.91 5.43 9.09
N GLY A 18 13.87 6.10 7.93
CA GLY A 18 14.79 5.84 6.82
C GLY A 18 14.34 4.73 5.87
N HIS A 19 13.11 4.23 6.00
CA HIS A 19 12.59 3.21 5.10
C HIS A 19 11.96 3.82 3.83
N GLU A 20 12.17 3.14 2.70
CA GLU A 20 11.45 3.43 1.48
C GLU A 20 10.03 2.88 1.57
N VAL A 21 9.05 3.77 1.67
CA VAL A 21 7.63 3.37 1.76
C VAL A 21 6.95 3.54 0.42
N ARG A 22 6.31 2.47 -0.04
CA ARG A 22 5.44 2.46 -1.22
C ARG A 22 4.03 2.08 -0.79
N LEU A 23 3.06 2.93 -1.06
CA LEU A 23 1.66 2.65 -0.70
C LEU A 23 0.93 2.01 -1.88
N ILE A 24 0.06 1.05 -1.58
CA ILE A 24 -0.78 0.38 -2.57
C ILE A 24 -2.21 0.81 -2.31
N ALA A 25 -2.91 1.26 -3.35
CA ALA A 25 -4.32 1.57 -3.24
C ALA A 25 -5.12 0.28 -3.01
N ALA A 26 -6.04 0.29 -2.05
CA ALA A 26 -6.82 -0.90 -1.68
C ALA A 26 -7.59 -1.52 -2.86
N GLN A 27 -7.94 -0.72 -3.88
CA GLN A 27 -8.58 -1.18 -5.11
C GLN A 27 -7.75 -2.21 -5.89
N PHE A 28 -6.42 -2.13 -5.83
CA PHE A 28 -5.53 -3.08 -6.52
C PHE A 28 -5.36 -4.38 -5.73
N ALA A 29 -5.44 -4.31 -4.40
CA ALA A 29 -5.38 -5.50 -3.55
C ALA A 29 -6.73 -6.23 -3.49
N ARG A 30 -7.86 -5.51 -3.69
CA ARG A 30 -9.23 -6.03 -3.58
C ARG A 30 -9.50 -7.33 -4.35
N PRO A 31 -9.02 -7.53 -5.61
CA PRO A 31 -9.25 -8.77 -6.35
C PRO A 31 -8.56 -9.99 -5.75
N PHE A 32 -7.52 -9.77 -4.94
CA PHE A 32 -6.68 -10.83 -4.37
C PHE A 32 -7.01 -11.13 -2.91
N VAL A 33 -7.85 -10.31 -2.26
CA VAL A 33 -8.30 -10.52 -0.89
C VAL A 33 -9.22 -11.74 -0.84
N LYS A 34 -8.78 -12.81 -0.18
CA LYS A 34 -9.58 -14.05 -0.04
C LYS A 34 -10.44 -14.05 1.21
N THR A 35 -9.99 -13.41 2.29
CA THR A 35 -10.68 -13.49 3.59
C THR A 35 -10.89 -12.13 4.24
N ASN A 36 -9.83 -11.35 4.45
CA ASN A 36 -9.89 -10.09 5.20
C ASN A 36 -9.20 -8.94 4.45
N LYS A 37 -9.60 -7.70 4.74
CA LYS A 37 -9.09 -6.46 4.13
C LYS A 37 -7.58 -6.23 4.36
N THR A 38 -6.94 -7.07 5.18
CA THR A 38 -5.51 -7.04 5.52
C THR A 38 -4.79 -8.34 5.13
N ASP A 39 -5.27 -9.03 4.10
CA ASP A 39 -4.68 -10.29 3.64
C ASP A 39 -3.25 -10.05 3.10
N ALA A 40 -2.25 -10.50 3.86
CA ALA A 40 -0.84 -10.30 3.51
C ALA A 40 -0.46 -10.98 2.19
N ALA A 41 -1.09 -12.12 1.88
CA ALA A 41 -0.86 -12.82 0.62
C ALA A 41 -1.39 -12.01 -0.58
N ALA A 42 -2.54 -11.35 -0.40
CA ALA A 42 -3.10 -10.46 -1.41
C ALA A 42 -2.18 -9.25 -1.68
N ILE A 43 -1.62 -8.66 -0.63
CA ILE A 43 -0.68 -7.54 -0.74
C ILE A 43 0.59 -7.97 -1.46
N TRP A 44 1.16 -9.11 -1.08
CA TRP A 44 2.35 -9.66 -1.73
C TRP A 44 2.14 -9.92 -3.23
N GLU A 45 1.05 -10.59 -3.59
CA GLU A 45 0.70 -10.88 -4.98
C GLU A 45 0.53 -9.59 -5.80
N THR A 46 -0.09 -8.59 -5.18
CA THR A 46 -0.30 -7.27 -5.78
C THR A 46 1.04 -6.57 -6.05
N VAL A 47 1.99 -6.60 -5.11
CA VAL A 47 3.32 -5.98 -5.29
C VAL A 47 4.09 -6.57 -6.48
N GLN A 48 3.92 -7.86 -6.76
CA GLN A 48 4.67 -8.54 -7.81
C GLN A 48 4.14 -8.27 -9.23
N ARG A 49 3.01 -7.57 -9.38
CA ARG A 49 2.45 -7.31 -10.70
C ARG A 49 3.23 -6.23 -11.46
N PRO A 50 3.52 -6.44 -12.76
CA PRO A 50 4.28 -5.48 -13.56
C PRO A 50 3.52 -4.16 -13.79
N ASP A 51 2.20 -4.20 -13.79
CA ASP A 51 1.34 -3.01 -13.98
C ASP A 51 1.02 -2.27 -12.67
N MET A 52 1.69 -2.64 -11.56
CA MET A 52 1.36 -2.12 -10.24
C MET A 52 1.74 -0.63 -10.12
N ARG A 53 0.74 0.20 -9.83
CA ARG A 53 0.92 1.63 -9.60
C ARG A 53 0.94 1.93 -8.11
N PHE A 54 2.11 2.31 -7.63
CA PHE A 54 2.29 2.76 -6.26
C PHE A 54 1.80 4.19 -6.07
N VAL A 55 1.17 4.44 -4.94
CA VAL A 55 0.79 5.78 -4.50
C VAL A 55 1.97 6.34 -3.70
N ALA A 56 2.47 7.50 -4.12
CA ALA A 56 3.48 8.21 -3.35
C ALA A 56 2.91 8.62 -1.99
N VAL A 57 3.71 8.47 -0.93
CA VAL A 57 3.38 9.02 0.38
C VAL A 57 3.37 10.54 0.25
N LYS A 58 2.19 11.16 0.30
CA LYS A 58 2.07 12.62 0.39
C LYS A 58 2.74 13.09 1.70
N SER A 59 3.78 13.90 1.55
CA SER A 59 4.20 14.86 2.56
C SER A 59 3.27 16.06 2.41
N GLU A 60 2.53 16.37 3.47
CA GLU A 60 1.84 17.66 3.58
C GLU A 60 2.86 18.80 3.57
#